data_AF-A0A2D6M1D3-F1
#
_entry.id   AF-A0A2D6M1D3-F1
#
_cell.length_a   1.000
_cell.length_b   1.000
_cell.length_c   1.000
_cell.angle_alpha   90.00
_cell.angle_beta   90.00
_cell.angle_gamma   90.00
#
_symmetry.space_group_name_H-M   'P 1'
#
loop_
_entity.id
_entity.type
_entity.pdbx_description
1 polymer ?
#
loop_
_entity_poly.entity_id
_entity_poly.type
_entity_poly.pdbx_seq_one_letter_code
_entity_poly.pdbx_strand_id
1 'polypeptide(L)'
;MTIKELIEENIAQKEDCNLCRESSIEVGEKTEYGAVIISRIGKGLEDGWFATISPKTGSNPEKDFSIQLMSFAHLTHFAQLAKYPELAKNYGVLFSKVSMAMAQIMAEENPEFKPIVESKELGTSMATYGKCTNWGEKKEHLHIKVFPFKGNIGQPYTVDSSFGRKEAFEDPKTKEKFVKMKPVTKVVLSKERFEQLSKKLIGILSDVEQ
;
A
#
# COMPACT_ATOMS: atom_id res chain seq x y z
N MET A 1 -3.90 -11.42 25.91
CA MET A 1 -3.41 -10.22 25.23
C MET A 1 -4.34 -9.07 25.51
N THR A 2 -3.93 -8.11 26.33
CA THR A 2 -4.61 -6.84 26.56
C THR A 2 -4.19 -5.82 25.50
N ILE A 3 -4.94 -4.71 25.36
CA ILE A 3 -4.53 -3.60 24.49
C ILE A 3 -3.18 -3.02 24.92
N LYS A 4 -2.93 -2.96 26.24
CA LYS A 4 -1.65 -2.53 26.78
C LYS A 4 -0.51 -3.45 26.32
N GLU A 5 -0.69 -4.77 26.42
CA GLU A 5 0.28 -5.77 25.96
C GLU A 5 0.55 -5.69 24.45
N LEU A 6 -0.47 -5.38 23.63
CA LEU A 6 -0.32 -5.17 22.19
C LEU A 6 0.51 -3.92 21.87
N ILE A 7 0.23 -2.81 22.58
CA ILE A 7 0.92 -1.52 22.37
C ILE A 7 2.38 -1.59 22.84
N GLU A 8 2.65 -2.34 23.91
CA GLU A 8 3.99 -2.53 24.51
C GLU A 8 4.76 -3.70 23.89
N GLU A 9 4.23 -4.33 22.85
CA GLU A 9 4.89 -5.43 22.16
C GLU A 9 6.24 -4.98 21.55
N ASN A 10 7.25 -5.84 21.66
CA ASN A 10 8.58 -5.61 21.12
C ASN A 10 8.53 -5.34 19.60
N ILE A 11 9.11 -4.20 19.20
CA ILE A 11 9.17 -3.72 17.82
C ILE A 11 10.47 -4.09 17.09
N ALA A 12 11.36 -4.82 17.77
CA ALA A 12 12.62 -5.30 17.18
C ALA A 12 12.36 -6.11 15.92
N GLN A 13 13.29 -6.02 14.99
CA GLN A 13 13.25 -6.78 13.74
C GLN A 13 13.26 -8.28 14.03
N LYS A 14 12.58 -9.04 13.17
CA LYS A 14 12.56 -10.49 13.23
C LYS A 14 13.33 -11.08 12.07
N GLU A 15 14.24 -12.02 12.35
CA GLU A 15 15.08 -12.66 11.34
C GLU A 15 14.26 -13.43 10.29
N ASP A 16 13.12 -14.00 10.70
CA ASP A 16 12.21 -14.76 9.85
C ASP A 16 11.19 -13.89 9.09
N CYS A 17 11.26 -12.56 9.24
CA CYS A 17 10.39 -11.63 8.53
C CYS A 17 11.09 -11.02 7.31
N ASN A 18 10.63 -11.38 6.12
CA ASN A 18 11.15 -10.82 4.86
C ASN A 18 11.06 -9.30 4.82
N LEU A 19 9.99 -8.71 5.33
CA LEU A 19 9.79 -7.25 5.31
C LEU A 19 10.74 -6.52 6.28
N CYS A 20 11.13 -7.14 7.40
CA CYS A 20 12.19 -6.62 8.26
C CYS A 20 13.53 -6.59 7.51
N ARG A 21 13.86 -7.65 6.78
CA ARG A 21 15.11 -7.75 5.99
C ARG A 21 15.16 -6.69 4.87
N GLU A 22 14.02 -6.29 4.32
CA GLU A 22 13.96 -5.23 3.31
C GLU A 22 14.32 -3.83 3.87
N SER A 23 14.21 -3.62 5.18
CA SER A 23 14.47 -2.31 5.78
C SER A 23 15.96 -1.91 5.76
N SER A 24 16.87 -2.81 5.39
CA SER A 24 18.30 -2.52 5.24
C SER A 24 18.71 -2.28 3.78
N ILE A 25 17.79 -2.47 2.82
CA ILE A 25 18.05 -2.32 1.39
C ILE A 25 17.97 -0.84 0.97
N GLU A 26 18.96 -0.35 0.23
CA GLU A 26 19.04 1.07 -0.12
C GLU A 26 18.04 1.50 -1.20
N VAL A 27 17.75 2.80 -1.27
CA VAL A 27 16.90 3.38 -2.32
C VAL A 27 17.49 3.07 -3.69
N GLY A 28 16.66 2.57 -4.60
CA GLY A 28 17.05 2.13 -5.95
C GLY A 28 17.38 0.64 -6.07
N GLU A 29 17.59 -0.06 -4.96
CA GLU A 29 17.90 -1.48 -4.97
C GLU A 29 16.65 -2.38 -4.98
N LYS A 30 16.83 -3.61 -5.47
CA LYS A 30 15.75 -4.61 -5.58
C LYS A 30 15.72 -5.54 -4.36
N THR A 31 14.51 -5.86 -3.90
CA THR A 31 14.28 -6.87 -2.85
C THR A 31 14.24 -8.28 -3.44
N GLU A 32 14.25 -9.32 -2.57
CA GLU A 32 14.08 -10.73 -2.99
C GLU A 32 12.78 -10.95 -3.80
N TYR A 33 11.72 -10.20 -3.49
CA TYR A 33 10.45 -10.23 -4.21
C TYR A 33 10.53 -9.54 -5.59
N GLY A 34 11.59 -8.79 -5.85
CA GLY A 34 11.78 -7.98 -7.06
C GLY A 34 11.15 -6.59 -6.99
N ALA A 35 10.68 -6.15 -5.82
CA ALA A 35 10.29 -4.76 -5.59
C ALA A 35 11.51 -3.84 -5.55
N VAL A 36 11.34 -2.55 -5.80
CA VAL A 36 12.42 -1.55 -5.69
C VAL A 36 12.11 -0.60 -4.54
N ILE A 37 13.10 -0.32 -3.68
CA ILE A 37 12.99 0.73 -2.66
C ILE A 37 12.99 2.10 -3.34
N ILE A 38 11.95 2.91 -3.16
CA ILE A 38 11.78 4.19 -3.86
C ILE A 38 11.97 5.42 -2.96
N SER A 39 11.85 5.26 -1.64
CA SER A 39 12.07 6.34 -0.66
C SER A 39 12.21 5.76 0.74
N ARG A 40 12.89 6.50 1.60
CA ARG A 40 13.12 6.22 3.01
C ARG A 40 12.99 7.50 3.82
N ILE A 41 12.57 7.38 5.07
CA ILE A 41 12.57 8.47 6.05
C ILE A 41 12.91 7.89 7.43
N GLY A 42 13.61 8.66 8.26
CA GLY A 42 14.12 8.18 9.56
C GLY A 42 15.36 7.30 9.41
N LYS A 43 15.96 6.89 10.54
CA LYS A 43 17.23 6.15 10.55
C LYS A 43 17.20 4.87 11.38
N GLY A 44 16.18 4.66 12.19
CA GLY A 44 16.10 3.54 13.14
C GLY A 44 14.70 2.99 13.30
N LEU A 45 14.53 2.10 14.29
CA LEU A 45 13.25 1.42 14.52
C LEU A 45 12.15 2.35 15.03
N GLU A 46 12.51 3.44 15.72
CA GLU A 46 11.57 4.35 16.36
C GLU A 46 11.12 5.53 15.48
N ASP A 47 11.69 5.66 14.28
CA ASP A 47 11.38 6.74 13.34
C ASP A 47 11.36 6.30 11.86
N GLY A 48 11.86 5.10 11.55
CA GLY A 48 12.15 4.64 10.20
C GLY A 48 10.96 4.09 9.43
N TRP A 49 10.78 4.56 8.19
CA TRP A 49 9.87 4.01 7.20
C TRP A 49 10.53 3.95 5.82
N PHE A 50 10.08 3.03 4.99
CA PHE A 50 10.43 2.95 3.57
C PHE A 50 9.22 2.66 2.70
N ALA A 51 9.33 3.04 1.44
CA ALA A 51 8.35 2.77 0.41
C ALA A 51 8.98 1.92 -0.70
N THR A 52 8.20 1.00 -1.26
CA THR A 52 8.62 0.15 -2.37
C THR A 52 7.60 0.16 -3.50
N ILE A 53 8.05 0.08 -4.75
CA ILE A 53 7.18 -0.24 -5.89
C ILE A 53 7.20 -1.75 -6.15
N SER A 54 6.02 -2.37 -6.26
CA SER A 54 5.86 -3.79 -6.56
C SER A 54 6.04 -4.06 -8.07
N PRO A 55 6.70 -5.17 -8.47
CA PRO A 55 6.79 -5.59 -9.87
C PRO A 55 5.45 -6.12 -10.42
N LYS A 56 4.41 -6.16 -9.58
CA LYS A 56 3.07 -6.64 -9.92
C LYS A 56 2.01 -5.64 -9.49
N THR A 57 0.95 -5.50 -10.29
CA THR A 57 -0.27 -4.73 -10.00
C THR A 57 -1.50 -5.62 -10.01
N GLY A 58 -2.59 -5.20 -9.36
CA GLY A 58 -3.86 -5.94 -9.33
C GLY A 58 -4.81 -5.65 -10.51
N SER A 59 -4.44 -4.72 -11.39
CA SER A 59 -5.29 -4.18 -12.46
C SER A 59 -4.53 -4.15 -13.80
N ASN A 60 -4.54 -3.03 -14.53
CA ASN A 60 -3.94 -2.94 -15.86
C ASN A 60 -2.42 -2.69 -15.74
N PRO A 61 -1.54 -3.65 -16.12
CA PRO A 61 -0.09 -3.48 -15.99
C PRO A 61 0.47 -2.33 -16.81
N GLU A 62 -0.20 -1.89 -17.87
CA GLU A 62 0.23 -0.78 -18.72
C GLU A 62 -0.09 0.60 -18.13
N LYS A 63 -0.95 0.67 -17.11
CA LYS A 63 -1.43 1.95 -16.54
C LYS A 63 -1.34 2.04 -15.02
N ASP A 64 -1.28 0.90 -14.34
CA ASP A 64 -1.45 0.81 -12.90
C ASP A 64 -0.21 0.20 -12.26
N PHE A 65 0.06 0.62 -11.03
CA PHE A 65 1.15 0.12 -10.21
C PHE A 65 0.75 0.17 -8.74
N SER A 66 1.55 -0.41 -7.86
CA SER A 66 1.23 -0.45 -6.43
C SER A 66 2.49 -0.17 -5.63
N ILE A 67 2.33 0.71 -4.63
CA ILE A 67 3.38 1.06 -3.69
C ILE A 67 3.04 0.45 -2.33
N GLN A 68 4.06 0.01 -1.60
CA GLN A 68 3.92 -0.51 -0.26
C GLN A 68 4.81 0.29 0.70
N LEU A 69 4.22 0.84 1.77
CA LEU A 69 4.91 1.50 2.88
C LEU A 69 5.07 0.52 4.03
N MET A 70 6.25 0.49 4.64
CA MET A 70 6.63 -0.40 5.72
C MET A 70 7.50 0.34 6.74
N SER A 71 7.28 0.07 8.02
CA SER A 71 8.15 0.55 9.11
C SER A 71 9.44 -0.25 9.16
N PHE A 72 10.53 0.34 9.68
CA PHE A 72 11.76 -0.41 9.95
C PHE A 72 11.56 -1.38 11.13
N ALA A 73 10.77 -0.93 12.11
CA ALA A 73 10.27 -1.72 13.22
C ALA A 73 9.32 -2.84 12.75
N HIS A 74 9.39 -4.01 13.39
CA HIS A 74 8.42 -5.09 13.22
C HIS A 74 7.13 -4.76 13.99
N LEU A 75 6.25 -3.98 13.38
CA LEU A 75 4.92 -3.71 13.94
C LEU A 75 3.93 -4.76 13.45
N THR A 76 3.01 -5.21 14.30
CA THR A 76 1.91 -6.12 13.92
C THR A 76 0.57 -5.38 13.84
N HIS A 77 0.49 -4.18 14.46
CA HIS A 77 -0.73 -3.40 14.60
C HIS A 77 -0.49 -1.88 14.65
N PHE A 78 -1.37 -1.07 14.02
CA PHE A 78 -1.25 0.39 14.02
C PHE A 78 -1.28 1.03 15.41
N ALA A 79 -1.96 0.41 16.38
CA ALA A 79 -2.02 0.91 17.76
C ALA A 79 -0.62 1.06 18.41
N GLN A 80 0.37 0.28 17.97
CA GLN A 80 1.75 0.39 18.45
C GLN A 80 2.37 1.77 18.10
N LEU A 81 1.94 2.40 17.01
CA LEU A 81 2.44 3.73 16.61
C LEU A 81 2.17 4.81 17.67
N ALA A 82 1.16 4.63 18.53
CA ALA A 82 0.84 5.61 19.57
C ALA A 82 1.97 5.79 20.60
N LYS A 83 2.90 4.83 20.71
CA LYS A 83 4.08 4.92 21.59
C LYS A 83 5.29 5.58 20.92
N TYR A 84 5.26 5.75 19.60
CA TYR A 84 6.39 6.22 18.80
C TYR A 84 5.95 7.42 17.94
N PRO A 85 5.88 8.64 18.52
CA PRO A 85 5.35 9.82 17.83
C PRO A 85 6.10 10.14 16.53
N GLU A 86 7.43 10.01 16.51
CA GLU A 86 8.22 10.25 15.30
C GLU A 86 7.96 9.18 14.23
N LEU A 87 7.79 7.92 14.61
CA LEU A 87 7.37 6.86 13.68
C LEU A 87 5.99 7.16 13.07
N ALA A 88 5.03 7.63 13.87
CA ALA A 88 3.69 8.00 13.41
C ALA A 88 3.70 9.24 12.48
N LYS A 89 4.51 10.23 12.82
CA LYS A 89 4.75 11.44 12.01
C LYS A 89 5.39 11.07 10.67
N ASN A 90 6.45 10.28 10.68
CA ASN A 90 7.18 9.87 9.49
C ASN A 90 6.33 8.97 8.58
N TYR A 91 5.44 8.14 9.14
CA TYR A 91 4.40 7.46 8.36
C TYR A 91 3.55 8.46 7.57
N GLY A 92 2.99 9.48 8.23
CA GLY A 92 2.15 10.49 7.59
C GLY A 92 2.88 11.28 6.50
N VAL A 93 4.14 11.66 6.77
CA VAL A 93 4.99 12.38 5.81
C VAL A 93 5.31 11.51 4.59
N LEU A 94 5.77 10.26 4.79
CA LEU A 94 6.08 9.39 3.67
C LEU A 94 4.82 9.04 2.87
N PHE A 95 3.70 8.80 3.56
CA PHE A 95 2.42 8.51 2.93
C PHE A 95 1.93 9.65 2.04
N SER A 96 2.03 10.90 2.49
CA SER A 96 1.64 12.06 1.69
C SER A 96 2.55 12.26 0.47
N LYS A 97 3.87 12.13 0.64
CA LYS A 97 4.85 12.20 -0.46
C LYS A 97 4.61 11.13 -1.53
N VAL A 98 4.43 9.88 -1.10
CA VAL A 98 4.12 8.76 -2.01
C VAL A 98 2.80 9.02 -2.75
N SER A 99 1.75 9.44 -2.04
CA SER A 99 0.45 9.71 -2.65
C SER A 99 0.52 10.83 -3.69
N MET A 100 1.28 11.88 -3.41
CA MET A 100 1.55 12.96 -4.36
C MET A 100 2.29 12.45 -5.60
N ALA A 101 3.37 11.70 -5.42
CA ALA A 101 4.16 11.15 -6.53
C ALA A 101 3.32 10.20 -7.41
N MET A 102 2.47 9.37 -6.79
CA MET A 102 1.52 8.52 -7.52
C MET A 102 0.53 9.34 -8.34
N ALA A 103 -0.13 10.33 -7.72
CA ALA A 103 -1.08 11.19 -8.40
C ALA A 103 -0.44 11.94 -9.58
N GLN A 104 0.79 12.42 -9.42
CA GLN A 104 1.54 13.08 -10.47
C GLN A 104 1.80 12.13 -11.66
N ILE A 105 2.34 10.92 -11.42
CA ILE A 105 2.56 9.93 -12.48
C ILE A 105 1.24 9.56 -13.17
N MET A 106 0.18 9.35 -12.39
CA MET A 106 -1.13 9.02 -12.92
C MET A 106 -1.70 10.15 -13.80
N ALA A 107 -1.47 11.41 -13.44
CA ALA A 107 -1.88 12.56 -14.24
C ALA A 107 -1.05 12.70 -15.53
N GLU A 108 0.26 12.47 -15.45
CA GLU A 108 1.15 12.54 -16.61
C GLU A 108 0.92 11.40 -17.62
N GLU A 109 0.58 10.20 -17.15
CA GLU A 109 0.30 9.04 -18.02
C GLU A 109 -1.15 8.99 -18.54
N ASN A 110 -2.05 9.80 -17.97
CA ASN A 110 -3.45 9.83 -18.37
C ASN A 110 -3.90 11.27 -18.70
N PRO A 111 -3.95 11.63 -20.00
CA PRO A 111 -4.42 12.96 -20.44
C PRO A 111 -5.85 13.32 -19.98
N GLU A 112 -6.66 12.32 -19.63
CA GLU A 112 -8.03 12.51 -19.14
C GLU A 112 -8.11 12.66 -17.61
N PHE A 113 -6.97 12.61 -16.90
CA PHE A 113 -6.94 12.77 -15.46
C PHE A 113 -7.42 14.17 -15.08
N LYS A 114 -8.52 14.22 -14.31
CA LYS A 114 -9.09 15.47 -13.79
C LYS A 114 -9.13 15.42 -12.26
N PRO A 115 -8.74 16.50 -11.56
CA PRO A 115 -8.85 16.57 -10.10
C PRO A 115 -10.30 16.46 -9.61
N ILE A 116 -11.26 16.94 -10.41
CA ILE A 116 -12.69 16.87 -10.15
C ILE A 116 -13.36 16.28 -11.38
N VAL A 117 -14.18 15.25 -11.16
CA VAL A 117 -14.91 14.53 -12.22
C VAL A 117 -16.41 14.62 -11.97
N GLU A 118 -17.18 14.59 -13.05
CA GLU A 118 -18.64 14.70 -13.00
C GLU A 118 -19.33 13.44 -12.45
N SER A 119 -18.64 12.29 -12.48
CA SER A 119 -19.15 11.00 -12.03
C SER A 119 -18.04 10.12 -11.45
N LYS A 120 -18.40 9.16 -10.59
CA LYS A 120 -17.45 8.24 -9.95
C LYS A 120 -16.71 7.38 -10.97
N GLU A 121 -17.40 7.02 -12.07
CA GLU A 121 -16.92 6.15 -13.13
C GLU A 121 -15.79 6.80 -13.95
N LEU A 122 -15.78 8.13 -14.04
CA LEU A 122 -14.73 8.91 -14.69
C LEU A 122 -13.57 9.22 -13.73
N GLY A 123 -13.78 9.02 -12.43
CA GLY A 123 -12.80 9.29 -11.39
C GLY A 123 -11.66 8.27 -11.41
N THR A 124 -10.43 8.78 -11.44
CA THR A 124 -9.27 7.97 -11.08
C THR A 124 -8.95 8.20 -9.61
N SER A 125 -9.42 7.31 -8.74
CA SER A 125 -9.16 7.37 -7.31
C SER A 125 -7.90 6.60 -6.93
N MET A 126 -7.36 6.86 -5.73
CA MET A 126 -6.38 6.01 -5.07
C MET A 126 -7.05 5.38 -3.84
N ALA A 127 -6.73 4.12 -3.59
CA ALA A 127 -7.12 3.43 -2.36
C ALA A 127 -5.89 3.09 -1.54
N THR A 128 -6.13 2.99 -0.24
CA THR A 128 -5.16 2.54 0.74
C THR A 128 -5.68 1.29 1.42
N TYR A 129 -4.78 0.34 1.64
CA TYR A 129 -5.10 -0.88 2.36
C TYR A 129 -3.98 -1.20 3.35
N GLY A 130 -4.26 -0.97 4.62
CA GLY A 130 -3.41 -1.39 5.73
C GLY A 130 -3.95 -2.67 6.34
N LYS A 131 -3.09 -3.69 6.48
CA LYS A 131 -3.43 -4.93 7.18
C LYS A 131 -2.80 -4.91 8.57
N CYS A 132 -3.62 -5.09 9.60
CA CYS A 132 -3.16 -5.35 10.97
C CYS A 132 -3.72 -6.68 11.43
N THR A 133 -2.91 -7.45 12.15
CA THR A 133 -3.32 -8.76 12.65
C THR A 133 -2.80 -8.98 14.05
N ASN A 134 -3.64 -9.57 14.91
CA ASN A 134 -3.25 -9.98 16.26
C ASN A 134 -3.06 -11.50 16.35
N TRP A 135 -2.60 -12.13 15.26
CA TRP A 135 -2.43 -13.58 15.19
C TRP A 135 -1.26 -14.02 16.06
N GLY A 136 -1.38 -15.19 16.71
CA GLY A 136 -0.37 -15.70 17.64
C GLY A 136 1.02 -15.89 17.03
N GLU A 137 1.10 -16.21 15.73
CA GLU A 137 2.37 -16.41 15.02
C GLU A 137 3.15 -15.11 14.79
N LYS A 138 2.49 -13.94 14.83
CA LYS A 138 3.12 -12.60 14.71
C LYS A 138 4.10 -12.44 13.53
N LYS A 139 3.92 -13.22 12.46
CA LYS A 139 4.73 -13.20 11.22
C LYS A 139 4.41 -12.01 10.31
N GLU A 140 3.23 -11.42 10.49
CA GLU A 140 2.79 -10.27 9.70
C GLU A 140 3.46 -9.01 10.22
N HIS A 141 4.17 -8.33 9.32
CA HIS A 141 4.72 -7.00 9.51
C HIS A 141 3.76 -6.01 8.86
N LEU A 142 3.34 -5.02 9.64
CA LEU A 142 2.49 -3.91 9.24
C LEU A 142 3.01 -3.30 7.95
N HIS A 143 2.13 -3.31 6.95
CA HIS A 143 2.41 -2.68 5.68
C HIS A 143 1.12 -2.07 5.12
N ILE A 144 1.31 -0.98 4.39
CA ILE A 144 0.23 -0.20 3.80
C ILE A 144 0.43 -0.21 2.29
N LYS A 145 -0.56 -0.69 1.56
CA LYS A 145 -0.55 -0.65 0.10
C LYS A 145 -1.30 0.59 -0.36
N VAL A 146 -0.72 1.29 -1.32
CA VAL A 146 -1.32 2.40 -2.04
C VAL A 146 -1.39 2.03 -3.51
N PHE A 147 -2.58 2.14 -4.10
CA PHE A 147 -2.81 1.70 -5.48
C PHE A 147 -3.96 2.51 -6.12
N PRO A 148 -3.95 2.67 -7.46
CA PRO A 148 -5.10 3.23 -8.17
C PRO A 148 -6.36 2.39 -7.93
N PHE A 149 -7.46 2.99 -7.49
CA PHE A 149 -8.73 2.31 -7.26
C PHE A 149 -9.64 2.44 -8.48
N LYS A 150 -9.45 1.54 -9.45
CA LYS A 150 -10.23 1.49 -10.69
C LYS A 150 -10.21 0.08 -11.31
N GLY A 151 -10.97 -0.13 -12.38
CA GLY A 151 -10.98 -1.40 -13.11
C GLY A 151 -11.30 -2.60 -12.22
N ASN A 152 -10.48 -3.66 -12.30
CA ASN A 152 -10.68 -4.90 -11.55
C ASN A 152 -10.38 -4.79 -10.05
N ILE A 153 -9.75 -3.72 -9.58
CA ILE A 153 -9.49 -3.46 -8.14
C ILE A 153 -10.45 -2.43 -7.56
N GLY A 154 -11.11 -1.62 -8.39
CA GLY A 154 -12.21 -0.72 -8.03
C GLY A 154 -13.54 -1.43 -7.81
N GLN A 155 -13.51 -2.65 -7.27
CA GLN A 155 -14.70 -3.49 -7.09
C GLN A 155 -15.42 -3.19 -5.77
N PRO A 156 -16.72 -3.53 -5.66
CA PRO A 156 -17.51 -3.32 -4.44
C PRO A 156 -16.82 -3.87 -3.19
N TYR A 157 -16.53 -3.03 -2.20
CA TYR A 157 -16.00 -3.47 -0.92
C TYR A 157 -17.10 -3.48 0.13
N THR A 158 -17.00 -4.34 1.14
CA THR A 158 -18.08 -4.61 2.11
C THR A 158 -18.49 -3.38 2.94
N VAL A 159 -17.68 -2.32 2.94
CA VAL A 159 -17.95 -1.08 3.68
C VAL A 159 -18.43 0.09 2.81
N ASP A 160 -18.50 -0.05 1.49
CA ASP A 160 -18.96 1.10 0.69
C ASP A 160 -20.49 1.17 0.65
N SER A 161 -21.01 2.19 1.32
CA SER A 161 -22.44 2.47 1.52
C SER A 161 -23.24 2.64 0.23
N SER A 162 -22.58 2.88 -0.91
CA SER A 162 -23.23 3.00 -2.22
C SER A 162 -23.42 1.69 -2.98
N PHE A 163 -22.93 0.55 -2.49
CA PHE A 163 -23.07 -0.75 -3.20
C PHE A 163 -24.37 -1.50 -2.95
N GLY A 164 -25.26 -0.99 -2.07
CA GLY A 164 -26.61 -1.54 -1.88
C GLY A 164 -27.51 -1.54 -3.13
N ARG A 165 -27.03 -1.04 -4.28
CA ARG A 165 -27.71 -1.05 -5.59
C ARG A 165 -27.21 -2.12 -6.56
N LYS A 166 -26.21 -2.94 -6.23
CA LYS A 166 -25.81 -4.11 -7.05
C LYS A 166 -26.45 -5.37 -6.47
N GLU A 167 -26.98 -6.22 -7.35
CA GLU A 167 -27.77 -7.41 -7.02
C GLU A 167 -27.08 -8.24 -5.92
N ALA A 168 -27.72 -8.30 -4.75
CA ALA A 168 -27.32 -9.23 -3.70
C ALA A 168 -27.60 -10.65 -4.21
N PHE A 169 -26.56 -11.47 -4.30
CA PHE A 169 -26.69 -12.88 -4.62
C PHE A 169 -27.08 -13.60 -3.34
N GLU A 170 -28.15 -14.39 -3.40
CA GLU A 170 -28.53 -15.28 -2.30
C GLU A 170 -27.96 -16.66 -2.59
N ASP A 171 -27.19 -17.22 -1.66
CA ASP A 171 -26.72 -18.60 -1.75
C ASP A 171 -27.95 -19.53 -1.74
N PRO A 172 -28.12 -20.41 -2.73
CA PRO A 172 -29.32 -21.24 -2.81
C PRO A 172 -29.44 -22.24 -1.65
N LYS A 173 -28.33 -22.62 -1.00
CA LYS A 173 -28.26 -23.56 0.12
C LYS A 173 -28.33 -22.86 1.48
N THR A 174 -27.52 -21.84 1.72
CA THR A 174 -27.43 -21.17 3.03
C THR A 174 -28.41 -20.01 3.18
N LYS A 175 -29.00 -19.54 2.08
CA LYS A 175 -29.84 -18.33 2.01
C LYS A 175 -29.11 -17.04 2.41
N GLU A 176 -27.78 -17.10 2.54
CA GLU A 176 -26.98 -15.93 2.86
C GLU A 176 -26.87 -15.01 1.65
N LYS A 177 -26.98 -13.71 1.89
CA LYS A 177 -26.85 -12.69 0.85
C LYS A 177 -25.42 -12.17 0.81
N PHE A 178 -24.83 -12.15 -0.37
CA PHE A 178 -23.48 -11.65 -0.60
C PHE A 178 -23.39 -10.91 -1.94
N VAL A 179 -22.40 -10.04 -2.05
CA VAL A 179 -22.06 -9.38 -3.32
C VAL A 179 -20.94 -10.18 -3.97
N LYS A 180 -21.13 -10.63 -5.22
CA LYS A 180 -20.06 -11.31 -5.97
C LYS A 180 -18.99 -10.31 -6.38
N MET A 181 -17.77 -10.54 -5.94
CA MET A 181 -16.57 -9.86 -6.42
C MET A 181 -15.80 -10.79 -7.38
N LYS A 182 -15.27 -10.26 -8.48
CA LYS A 182 -14.27 -10.96 -9.27
C LYS A 182 -12.98 -11.11 -8.44
N PRO A 183 -12.28 -12.25 -8.54
CA PRO A 183 -10.99 -12.40 -7.86
C PRO A 183 -10.00 -11.34 -8.36
N VAL A 184 -9.23 -10.76 -7.43
CA VAL A 184 -8.13 -9.85 -7.78
C VAL A 184 -6.95 -10.71 -8.22
N THR A 185 -6.50 -10.52 -9.46
CA THR A 185 -5.37 -11.26 -10.03
C THR A 185 -4.17 -10.33 -10.13
N LYS A 186 -3.01 -10.75 -9.62
CA LYS A 186 -1.78 -9.95 -9.74
C LYS A 186 -1.13 -10.19 -11.10
N VAL A 187 -0.92 -9.13 -11.86
CA VAL A 187 -0.28 -9.14 -13.18
C VAL A 187 1.09 -8.47 -13.09
N VAL A 188 2.08 -9.05 -13.76
CA VAL A 188 3.47 -8.56 -13.77
C VAL A 188 3.59 -7.34 -14.70
N LEU A 189 4.27 -6.30 -14.24
CA LEU A 189 4.63 -5.15 -15.07
C LEU A 189 5.71 -5.54 -16.08
N SER A 190 5.69 -4.96 -17.27
CA SER A 190 6.81 -5.12 -18.20
C SER A 190 8.10 -4.59 -17.56
N LYS A 191 9.24 -5.19 -17.89
CA LYS A 191 10.54 -4.80 -17.32
C LYS A 191 10.83 -3.32 -17.56
N GLU A 192 10.59 -2.85 -18.77
CA GLU A 192 10.79 -1.46 -19.16
C GLU A 192 9.92 -0.51 -18.34
N ARG A 193 8.62 -0.80 -18.24
CA ARG A 193 7.69 0.03 -17.44
C ARG A 193 8.08 0.04 -15.96
N PHE A 194 8.42 -1.12 -15.39
CA PHE A 194 8.83 -1.19 -13.99
C PHE A 194 10.08 -0.36 -13.71
N GLU A 195 11.08 -0.42 -14.59
CA GLU A 195 12.31 0.38 -14.48
C GLU A 195 12.04 1.88 -14.65
N GLN A 196 11.21 2.27 -15.62
CA GLN A 196 10.80 3.66 -15.82
C GLN A 196 10.06 4.21 -14.60
N LEU A 197 9.04 3.50 -14.10
CA LEU A 197 8.28 3.89 -12.91
C LEU A 197 9.17 4.02 -11.68
N SER A 198 10.08 3.06 -11.45
CA SER A 198 10.99 3.08 -10.30
C SER A 198 11.87 4.32 -10.31
N LYS A 199 12.52 4.62 -11.45
CA LYS A 199 13.38 5.82 -11.59
C LYS A 199 12.59 7.11 -11.41
N LYS A 200 11.40 7.19 -12.01
CA LYS A 200 10.54 8.38 -11.93
C LYS A 200 10.05 8.65 -10.51
N LEU A 201 9.62 7.61 -9.80
CA LEU A 201 9.22 7.70 -8.40
C LEU A 201 10.37 8.17 -7.51
N ILE A 202 11.56 7.59 -7.68
CA ILE A 202 12.75 8.01 -6.93
C ILE A 202 13.04 9.49 -7.19
N GLY A 203 13.06 9.92 -8.46
CA GLY A 203 13.30 11.32 -8.82
C GLY A 203 12.31 12.28 -8.16
N ILE A 204 11.00 12.04 -8.32
CA ILE A 204 9.95 12.89 -7.72
C ILE A 204 10.09 12.93 -6.18
N LEU A 205 10.38 11.81 -5.54
CA LEU A 205 10.45 11.74 -4.08
C LEU A 205 11.71 12.41 -3.51
N SER A 206 12.83 12.39 -4.23
CA SER A 206 14.05 13.09 -3.87
C SER A 206 13.95 14.62 -4.02
N ASP A 207 13.20 15.11 -5.02
CA ASP A 207 13.03 16.55 -5.23
C ASP A 207 12.18 17.22 -4.12
N VAL A 208 11.35 16.46 -3.43
CA VAL A 208 10.48 16.93 -2.32
C VAL A 208 11.22 16.89 -0.97
N GLU A 209 12.48 16.44 -0.93
CA GLU A 209 13.34 16.46 0.27
C GLU A 209 14.19 17.73 0.40
N GLN A 210 14.19 18.60 -0.63
CA GLN A 210 14.80 19.93 -0.63
C GLN A 210 13.80 21.00 -0.18
#